data_AF-A0A7G5XBZ6-F1
#
_entry.id   AF-A0A7G5XBZ6-F1
#
_cell.length_a   1.000
_cell.length_b   1.000
_cell.length_c   1.000
_cell.angle_alpha   90.00
_cell.angle_beta   90.00
_cell.angle_gamma   90.00
#
_symmetry.space_group_name_H-M   'P 1'
#
loop_
_entity.id
_entity.type
_entity.pdbx_description
1 polymer ?
#
loop_
_entity_poly.entity_id
_entity_poly.type
_entity_poly.pdbx_seq_one_letter_code
_entity_poly.pdbx_strand_id
1 'polypeptide(L)'
;MYPNLYYFLKDAFGVEWEGARFLNSFGFFVALAFIAGAIVLTKGLQRKEKQGFLFPKEEKRMFGQPATTTELLLNALLGFLMGYKIIGAFMNAGDGVNPQEYIFSSEGSWGAGIALAVFFAWLKWYEKNKQKAAKPEERKVRVWPHERVGDITVMAAIFGFAGAKVFHNLENWDEFVADPIGSLVSFSGLTFYGGLICAAIAIIVYAKRKGISIRHLADTMGPTLMLAYAIGRIGCQVAGDGDWGVPNAAYVTDSTATVQLAKPGEFQQAVQNNTTYIRQEFGREFKVENVPSVNFKGPSFLPVWMVAYTYPHNVNSMGVKLPGCDQPEHCNYLPLPVFPTPFYETVMCLLLFGILLFARGRIKLAGGLFCLYLVLNGLERFFIEKIRVNTKYEDLPFQPTQAELISLGLVILGIVLYFVAKRKAESSK
;
A
#
# COMPACT_ATOMS: atom_id res chain seq x y z
N MET A 1 -16.04 9.96 -3.49
CA MET A 1 -14.67 9.41 -3.44
C MET A 1 -13.83 10.10 -4.49
N TYR A 2 -12.50 10.00 -4.38
CA TYR A 2 -11.60 10.59 -5.37
C TYR A 2 -10.77 9.46 -5.99
N PRO A 3 -11.20 8.86 -7.11
CA PRO A 3 -10.47 7.75 -7.72
C PRO A 3 -9.08 8.19 -8.22
N ASN A 4 -8.97 9.45 -8.66
CA ASN A 4 -7.72 10.11 -9.01
C ASN A 4 -7.70 11.56 -8.50
N LEU A 5 -6.53 12.19 -8.63
CA LEU A 5 -6.30 13.54 -8.12
C LEU A 5 -7.14 14.61 -8.86
N TYR A 6 -7.55 14.37 -10.11
CA TYR A 6 -8.41 15.30 -10.86
C TYR A 6 -9.74 15.54 -10.15
N TYR A 7 -10.43 14.48 -9.71
CA TYR A 7 -11.71 14.62 -9.01
C TYR A 7 -11.56 15.39 -7.69
N PHE A 8 -10.45 15.18 -6.99
CA PHE A 8 -10.15 15.94 -5.77
C PHE A 8 -9.89 17.41 -6.07
N LEU A 9 -9.08 17.73 -7.08
CA LEU A 9 -8.76 19.12 -7.43
C LEU A 9 -9.98 19.90 -7.92
N LYS A 10 -10.84 19.24 -8.71
CA LYS A 10 -12.10 19.81 -9.19
C LYS A 10 -13.04 20.15 -8.04
N ASP A 11 -13.23 19.23 -7.10
CA ASP A 11 -14.17 19.40 -5.98
C ASP A 11 -13.62 20.37 -4.91
N ALA A 12 -12.34 20.23 -4.53
CA ALA A 12 -11.75 21.02 -3.45
C ALA A 12 -11.34 22.45 -3.87
N PHE A 13 -10.92 22.63 -5.12
CA PHE A 13 -10.34 23.90 -5.59
C PHE A 13 -10.99 24.47 -6.85
N GLY A 14 -11.94 23.76 -7.47
CA GLY A 14 -12.52 24.17 -8.76
C GLY A 14 -11.52 24.09 -9.92
N VAL A 15 -10.43 23.32 -9.77
CA VAL A 15 -9.35 23.25 -10.77
C VAL A 15 -9.55 22.03 -11.67
N GLU A 16 -9.85 22.27 -12.94
CA GLU A 16 -10.01 21.23 -13.96
C GLU A 16 -8.68 20.99 -14.68
N TRP A 17 -7.78 20.23 -14.04
CA TRP A 17 -6.50 19.85 -14.62
C TRP A 17 -6.51 18.39 -15.08
N GLU A 18 -6.75 18.18 -16.37
CA GLU A 18 -6.93 16.84 -16.98
C GLU A 18 -5.77 15.87 -16.71
N GLY A 19 -4.53 16.38 -16.69
CA GLY A 19 -3.36 15.56 -16.37
C GLY A 19 -3.41 14.90 -14.99
N ALA A 20 -4.14 15.46 -14.03
CA ALA A 20 -4.31 14.86 -12.70
C ALA A 20 -5.09 13.54 -12.72
N ARG A 21 -5.77 13.18 -13.83
CA ARG A 21 -6.43 11.87 -13.99
C ARG A 21 -5.46 10.69 -13.99
N PHE A 22 -4.21 10.90 -14.40
CA PHE A 22 -3.16 9.87 -14.38
C PHE A 22 -2.63 9.55 -12.99
N LEU A 23 -2.93 10.39 -12.00
CA LEU A 23 -2.50 10.21 -10.62
C LEU A 23 -3.63 9.57 -9.81
N ASN A 24 -3.70 8.24 -9.84
CA ASN A 24 -4.65 7.48 -9.02
C ASN A 24 -4.39 7.73 -7.54
N SER A 25 -5.46 7.94 -6.78
CA SER A 25 -5.36 8.29 -5.35
C SER A 25 -4.70 7.17 -4.55
N PHE A 26 -5.04 5.90 -4.83
CA PHE A 26 -4.40 4.76 -4.18
C PHE A 26 -2.87 4.77 -4.39
N GLY A 27 -2.42 4.87 -5.65
CA GLY A 27 -1.00 4.91 -5.98
C GLY A 27 -0.26 6.09 -5.35
N PHE A 28 -0.92 7.26 -5.29
CA PHE A 28 -0.41 8.43 -4.60
C PHE A 28 -0.17 8.17 -3.10
N PHE A 29 -1.14 7.59 -2.39
CA PHE A 29 -0.97 7.25 -0.97
C PHE A 29 0.05 6.14 -0.74
N VAL A 30 0.18 5.16 -1.65
CA VAL A 30 1.26 4.16 -1.60
C VAL A 30 2.62 4.85 -1.68
N ALA A 31 2.82 5.80 -2.60
CA ALA A 31 4.07 6.56 -2.69
C ALA A 31 4.36 7.35 -1.41
N LEU A 32 3.33 7.99 -0.82
CA LEU A 32 3.46 8.67 0.48
C LEU A 32 3.82 7.69 1.60
N ALA A 33 3.28 6.47 1.60
CA ALA A 33 3.61 5.43 2.57
C ALA A 33 5.09 5.03 2.50
N PHE A 34 5.66 4.89 1.30
CA PHE A 34 7.10 4.64 1.12
C PHE A 34 7.96 5.78 1.65
N ILE A 35 7.57 7.04 1.37
CA ILE A 35 8.30 8.23 1.84
C ILE A 35 8.24 8.33 3.37
N ALA A 36 7.04 8.25 3.95
CA ALA A 36 6.83 8.29 5.39
C ALA A 36 7.55 7.13 6.10
N GLY A 37 7.48 5.93 5.51
CA GLY A 37 8.19 4.75 5.99
C GLY A 37 9.71 4.97 6.00
N ALA A 38 10.29 5.48 4.91
CA ALA A 38 11.71 5.79 4.82
C ALA A 38 12.15 6.83 5.88
N ILE A 39 11.32 7.84 6.14
CA ILE A 39 11.59 8.85 7.17
C ILE A 39 11.58 8.22 8.58
N VAL A 40 10.56 7.44 8.90
CA VAL A 40 10.44 6.77 10.21
C VAL A 40 11.57 5.77 10.41
N LEU A 41 11.92 5.01 9.37
CA LEU A 41 13.01 4.07 9.41
C LEU A 41 14.36 4.76 9.64
N THR A 42 14.65 5.82 8.88
CA THR A 42 15.87 6.63 9.06
C THR A 42 15.99 7.11 10.49
N LYS A 43 14.93 7.73 11.05
CA LYS A 43 14.91 8.20 12.44
C LYS A 43 15.05 7.06 13.45
N GLY A 44 14.46 5.89 13.15
CA GLY A 44 14.57 4.68 13.96
C GLY A 44 16.00 4.15 14.03
N LEU A 45 16.69 4.06 12.89
CA LEU A 45 18.07 3.59 12.80
C LEU A 45 19.03 4.58 13.46
N GLN A 46 18.89 5.88 13.19
CA GLN A 46 19.68 6.93 13.87
C GLN A 46 19.56 6.86 15.40
N ARG A 47 18.36 6.55 15.92
CA ARG A 47 18.18 6.34 17.36
C ARG A 47 18.96 5.11 17.86
N LYS A 48 18.93 3.98 17.13
CA LYS A 48 19.66 2.76 17.52
C LYS A 48 21.17 2.95 17.41
N GLU A 49 21.64 3.74 16.45
CA GLU A 49 23.04 4.17 16.32
C GLU A 49 23.46 5.01 17.53
N LYS A 50 22.68 6.02 17.92
CA LYS A 50 22.92 6.84 19.14
C LYS A 50 22.94 6.02 20.43
N GLN A 51 22.25 4.88 20.45
CA GLN A 51 22.23 3.95 21.59
C GLN A 51 23.42 2.97 21.58
N GLY A 52 24.27 3.00 20.56
CA GLY A 52 25.42 2.10 20.43
C GLY A 52 25.06 0.67 19.99
N PHE A 53 23.87 0.47 19.40
CA PHE A 53 23.44 -0.85 18.94
C PHE A 53 23.75 -1.14 17.46
N LEU A 54 24.07 -0.09 16.71
CA LEU A 54 24.34 -0.14 15.28
C LEU A 54 25.62 0.65 15.00
N PHE A 55 26.49 0.09 14.16
CA PHE A 55 27.82 0.62 13.90
C PHE A 55 28.01 0.87 12.40
N PRO A 56 28.84 1.86 12.03
CA PRO A 56 29.15 2.11 10.64
C PRO A 56 30.07 1.02 10.10
N LYS A 57 29.96 0.75 8.79
CA LYS A 57 30.88 -0.12 8.08
C LYS A 57 31.81 0.72 7.21
N GLU A 58 33.11 0.48 7.29
CA GLU A 58 34.07 1.09 6.38
C GLU A 58 33.94 0.45 5.00
N GLU A 59 33.64 1.27 4.00
CA GLU A 59 33.57 0.86 2.60
C GLU A 59 34.50 1.73 1.76
N LYS A 60 35.21 1.10 0.83
CA LYS A 60 35.97 1.82 -0.19
C LYS A 60 34.97 2.37 -1.20
N ARG A 61 34.89 3.69 -1.32
CA ARG A 61 34.16 4.37 -2.39
C ARG A 61 35.15 5.16 -3.23
N MET A 62 35.02 5.04 -4.55
CA MET A 62 35.74 5.85 -5.51
C MET A 62 35.10 7.24 -5.57
N PHE A 63 35.84 8.28 -5.22
CA PHE A 63 35.39 9.67 -5.36
C PHE A 63 36.05 10.32 -6.56
N GLY A 64 35.30 11.21 -7.24
CA GLY A 64 35.83 12.04 -8.31
C GLY A 64 35.98 11.39 -9.67
N GLN A 65 35.36 10.22 -9.90
CA GLN A 65 35.25 9.66 -11.24
C GLN A 65 34.27 10.49 -12.10
N PRO A 66 34.59 10.74 -13.39
CA PRO A 66 33.61 11.31 -14.32
C PRO A 66 32.41 10.37 -14.47
N ALA A 67 31.28 10.92 -14.92
CA ALA A 67 30.12 10.11 -15.27
C ALA A 67 30.54 9.07 -16.33
N THR A 68 30.22 7.80 -16.10
CA THR A 68 30.51 6.76 -17.11
C THR A 68 29.50 6.86 -18.25
N THR A 69 29.88 6.39 -19.44
CA THR A 69 28.96 6.35 -20.59
C THR A 69 27.69 5.56 -20.26
N THR A 70 27.82 4.48 -19.50
CA THR A 70 26.68 3.68 -19.03
C THR A 70 25.78 4.46 -18.07
N GLU A 71 26.34 5.22 -17.12
CA GLU A 71 25.55 6.08 -16.23
C GLU A 71 24.77 7.13 -17.02
N LEU A 72 25.42 7.79 -17.99
CA LEU A 72 24.77 8.80 -18.84
C LEU A 72 23.67 8.20 -19.70
N LEU A 73 23.92 7.06 -20.34
CA LEU A 73 22.92 6.35 -21.16
C LEU A 73 21.73 5.87 -20.34
N LEU A 74 21.95 5.31 -19.14
CA LEU A 74 20.86 4.86 -18.27
C LEU A 74 20.00 6.04 -17.79
N ASN A 75 20.63 7.17 -17.42
CA ASN A 75 19.88 8.37 -17.03
C ASN A 75 19.16 9.00 -18.22
N ALA A 76 19.76 8.98 -19.41
CA ALA A 76 19.12 9.42 -20.64
C ALA A 76 17.90 8.54 -20.98
N LEU A 77 18.03 7.22 -20.88
CA LEU A 77 16.94 6.27 -21.12
C LEU A 77 15.82 6.47 -20.09
N LEU A 78 16.16 6.62 -18.81
CA LEU A 78 15.17 6.90 -17.75
C LEU A 78 14.44 8.22 -18.03
N GLY A 79 15.17 9.29 -18.34
CA GLY A 79 14.60 10.57 -18.72
C GLY A 79 13.71 10.45 -19.96
N PHE A 80 14.15 9.70 -20.97
CA PHE A 80 13.36 9.42 -22.17
C PHE A 80 12.04 8.74 -21.83
N LEU A 81 12.07 7.64 -21.08
CA LEU A 81 10.87 6.90 -20.70
C LEU A 81 9.92 7.77 -19.87
N MET A 82 10.44 8.54 -18.92
CA MET A 82 9.64 9.46 -18.11
C MET A 82 9.02 10.58 -18.96
N GLY A 83 9.78 11.20 -19.86
CA GLY A 83 9.23 12.25 -20.73
C GLY A 83 8.28 11.72 -21.78
N TYR A 84 8.63 10.60 -22.40
CA TYR A 84 7.83 9.95 -23.44
C TYR A 84 6.48 9.52 -22.89
N LYS A 85 6.47 8.83 -21.74
CA LYS A 85 5.24 8.30 -21.14
C LYS A 85 4.58 9.27 -20.19
N ILE A 86 5.27 9.72 -19.13
CA ILE A 86 4.64 10.52 -18.09
C ILE A 86 4.28 11.88 -18.67
N ILE A 87 5.25 12.67 -19.14
CA ILE A 87 4.93 13.98 -19.71
C ILE A 87 4.04 13.85 -20.96
N GLY A 88 4.27 12.83 -21.79
CA GLY A 88 3.36 12.52 -22.90
C GLY A 88 1.91 12.30 -22.46
N ALA A 89 1.68 11.59 -21.36
CA ALA A 89 0.34 11.39 -20.80
C ALA A 89 -0.29 12.73 -20.38
N PHE A 90 0.47 13.62 -19.75
CA PHE A 90 -0.02 14.94 -19.35
C PHE A 90 -0.28 15.89 -20.53
N MET A 91 0.38 15.69 -21.68
CA MET A 91 0.29 16.59 -22.83
C MET A 91 -0.62 16.11 -23.96
N ASN A 92 -0.65 14.80 -24.21
CA ASN A 92 -1.22 14.21 -25.43
C ASN A 92 -2.39 13.26 -25.16
N ALA A 93 -2.65 12.88 -23.91
CA ALA A 93 -3.80 12.04 -23.63
C ALA A 93 -5.09 12.83 -23.87
N GLY A 94 -5.88 12.39 -24.84
CA GLY A 94 -7.22 12.90 -25.06
C GLY A 94 -8.16 12.54 -23.89
N ASP A 95 -9.34 13.13 -23.90
CA ASP A 95 -10.36 12.88 -22.89
C ASP A 95 -10.73 11.39 -22.82
N GLY A 96 -10.70 10.81 -21.61
CA GLY A 96 -11.18 9.45 -21.34
C GLY A 96 -10.17 8.32 -21.58
N VAL A 97 -8.90 8.60 -21.84
CA VAL A 97 -7.87 7.56 -21.95
C VAL A 97 -7.55 6.95 -20.57
N ASN A 98 -7.66 5.63 -20.46
CA ASN A 98 -7.30 4.91 -19.24
C ASN A 98 -5.78 5.00 -18.98
N PRO A 99 -5.33 5.46 -17.80
CA PRO A 99 -3.91 5.59 -17.48
C PRO A 99 -3.08 4.32 -17.69
N GLN A 100 -3.66 3.16 -17.38
CA GLN A 100 -2.98 1.87 -17.50
C GLN A 100 -2.77 1.48 -18.96
N GLU A 101 -3.78 1.68 -19.81
CA GLU A 101 -3.71 1.41 -21.24
C GLU A 101 -2.68 2.32 -21.93
N TYR A 102 -2.67 3.60 -21.56
CA TYR A 102 -1.71 4.56 -22.11
C TYR A 102 -0.25 4.19 -21.77
N ILE A 103 0.01 3.76 -20.53
CA ILE A 103 1.37 3.35 -20.10
C ILE A 103 1.90 2.21 -20.98
N PHE A 104 1.06 1.24 -21.34
CA PHE A 104 1.46 0.08 -22.16
C PHE A 104 1.29 0.27 -23.67
N SER A 105 0.62 1.33 -24.11
CA SER A 105 0.48 1.65 -25.53
C SER A 105 1.84 1.98 -26.17
N SER A 106 1.90 2.12 -27.50
CA SER A 106 3.04 2.74 -28.18
C SER A 106 2.99 4.27 -28.13
N GLU A 107 1.91 4.87 -27.61
CA GLU A 107 1.72 6.32 -27.58
C GLU A 107 2.63 7.02 -26.57
N GLY A 108 2.97 8.27 -26.87
CA GLY A 108 3.88 9.07 -26.07
C GLY A 108 4.22 10.41 -26.70
N SER A 109 5.06 11.18 -26.02
CA SER A 109 5.61 12.44 -26.55
C SER A 109 7.10 12.30 -26.81
N TRP A 110 7.47 12.12 -28.08
CA TRP A 110 8.87 12.05 -28.51
C TRP A 110 9.67 13.28 -28.12
N GLY A 111 9.08 14.48 -28.31
CA GLY A 111 9.72 15.74 -27.94
C GLY A 111 10.00 15.84 -26.44
N ALA A 112 9.02 15.50 -25.60
CA ALA A 112 9.20 15.49 -24.16
C ALA A 112 10.20 14.42 -23.70
N GLY A 113 10.17 13.23 -24.32
CA GLY A 113 11.13 12.16 -24.09
C GLY A 113 12.56 12.59 -24.37
N ILE A 114 12.84 13.14 -25.56
CA ILE A 114 14.18 13.59 -25.93
C ILE A 114 14.64 14.73 -25.00
N ALA A 115 13.77 15.69 -24.70
CA ALA A 115 14.10 16.80 -23.81
C ALA A 115 14.50 16.33 -22.40
N LEU A 116 13.73 15.43 -21.79
CA LEU A 116 14.06 14.86 -20.48
C LEU A 116 15.29 13.95 -20.52
N ALA A 117 15.50 13.19 -21.60
CA ALA A 117 16.68 12.37 -21.78
C ALA A 117 17.96 13.21 -21.73
N VAL A 118 17.98 14.31 -22.50
CA VAL A 118 19.10 15.27 -22.52
C VAL A 118 19.25 15.92 -21.15
N PHE A 119 18.15 16.34 -20.52
CA PHE A 119 18.18 16.97 -19.20
C PHE A 119 18.75 16.05 -18.12
N PHE A 120 18.35 14.77 -18.07
CA PHE A 120 18.82 13.82 -17.06
C PHE A 120 20.27 13.40 -17.29
N ALA A 121 20.66 13.19 -18.56
CA ALA A 121 22.05 12.95 -18.91
C ALA A 121 22.93 14.15 -18.52
N TRP A 122 22.48 15.37 -18.83
CA TRP A 122 23.17 16.59 -18.47
C TRP A 122 23.25 16.78 -16.95
N LEU A 123 22.16 16.57 -16.21
CA LEU A 123 22.15 16.62 -14.74
C LEU A 123 23.16 15.65 -14.16
N LYS A 124 23.20 14.41 -14.67
CA LYS A 124 24.12 13.40 -14.16
C LYS A 124 25.57 13.75 -14.46
N TRP A 125 25.83 14.23 -15.68
CA TRP A 125 27.14 14.75 -16.07
C TRP A 125 27.55 15.93 -15.19
N TYR A 126 26.66 16.91 -14.97
CA TYR A 126 26.91 18.09 -14.17
C TYR A 126 27.24 17.73 -12.71
N GLU A 127 26.45 16.85 -12.10
CA GLU A 127 26.66 16.36 -10.73
C GLU A 127 28.05 15.71 -10.57
N LYS A 128 28.39 14.79 -11.48
CA LYS A 128 29.68 14.07 -11.45
C LYS A 128 30.85 14.98 -11.80
N ASN A 129 30.67 15.92 -12.72
CA ASN A 129 31.72 16.86 -13.10
C ASN A 129 32.00 17.87 -11.98
N LYS A 130 30.97 18.29 -11.22
CA LYS A 130 31.14 19.10 -10.01
C LYS A 130 31.91 18.38 -8.90
N GLN A 131 31.76 17.06 -8.83
CA GLN A 131 32.46 16.22 -7.85
C GLN A 131 33.79 15.64 -8.38
N LYS A 132 34.16 15.95 -9.64
CA LYS A 132 35.34 15.40 -10.31
C LYS A 132 36.61 15.87 -9.62
N ALA A 133 37.45 14.92 -9.23
CA ALA A 133 38.78 15.19 -8.68
C ALA A 133 39.82 15.03 -9.78
N ALA A 134 40.97 15.71 -9.65
CA ALA A 134 42.07 15.61 -10.61
C ALA A 134 42.62 14.17 -10.74
N LYS A 135 42.50 13.37 -9.68
CA LYS A 135 42.68 11.92 -9.69
C LYS A 135 41.56 11.27 -8.88
N PRO A 136 40.90 10.22 -9.39
CA PRO A 136 39.94 9.46 -8.60
C PRO A 136 40.65 8.84 -7.38
N GLU A 137 40.16 9.13 -6.18
CA GLU A 137 40.73 8.61 -4.94
C GLU A 137 39.81 7.57 -4.32
N GLU A 138 40.37 6.42 -3.96
CA GLU A 138 39.71 5.48 -3.05
C GLU A 138 39.71 6.09 -1.65
N ARG A 139 38.55 6.54 -1.19
CA ARG A 139 38.38 6.96 0.21
C ARG A 139 37.62 5.89 0.97
N LYS A 140 38.17 5.50 2.12
CA LYS A 140 37.43 4.70 3.10
C LYS A 140 36.39 5.61 3.73
N VAL A 141 35.13 5.37 3.41
CA VAL A 141 34.00 6.11 3.98
C VAL A 141 33.29 5.22 4.98
N ARG A 142 32.99 5.78 6.13
CA ARG A 142 32.14 5.14 7.13
C ARG A 142 30.69 5.36 6.73
N VAL A 143 30.02 4.29 6.32
CA VAL A 143 28.62 4.36 5.94
C VAL A 143 27.78 3.80 7.08
N TRP A 144 26.88 4.62 7.60
CA TRP A 144 25.96 4.27 8.68
C TRP A 144 24.73 3.53 8.18
N PRO A 145 24.12 2.68 9.01
CA PRO A 145 22.87 1.99 8.65
C PRO A 145 21.73 2.92 8.22
N HIS A 146 21.56 4.11 8.81
CA HIS A 146 20.51 5.04 8.38
C HIS A 146 20.71 5.61 6.97
N GLU A 147 21.96 5.69 6.48
CA GLU A 147 22.27 6.12 5.11
C GLU A 147 21.88 5.06 4.07
N ARG A 148 21.60 3.83 4.53
CA ARG A 148 21.21 2.68 3.69
C ARG A 148 19.71 2.59 3.46
N VAL A 149 18.93 3.50 4.03
CA VAL A 149 17.47 3.43 3.94
C VAL A 149 16.98 3.54 2.49
N GLY A 150 17.62 4.38 1.67
CA GLY A 150 17.32 4.44 0.24
C GLY A 150 17.47 3.08 -0.45
N ASP A 151 18.58 2.39 -0.22
CA ASP A 151 18.82 1.04 -0.74
C ASP A 151 17.74 0.05 -0.26
N ILE A 152 17.39 0.10 1.04
CA ILE A 152 16.35 -0.77 1.64
C ILE A 152 14.98 -0.50 1.01
N THR A 153 14.61 0.77 0.82
CA THR A 153 13.34 1.18 0.20
C THR A 153 13.27 0.72 -1.25
N VAL A 154 14.34 0.89 -2.03
CA VAL A 154 14.40 0.42 -3.42
C VAL A 154 14.28 -1.09 -3.49
N MET A 155 14.98 -1.82 -2.62
CA MET A 155 14.85 -3.28 -2.54
C MET A 155 13.43 -3.71 -2.14
N ALA A 156 12.81 -3.02 -1.18
CA ALA A 156 11.43 -3.28 -0.78
C ALA A 156 10.46 -3.11 -1.95
N ALA A 157 10.62 -2.06 -2.76
CA ALA A 157 9.82 -1.85 -3.95
C ALA A 157 10.06 -2.95 -5.00
N ILE A 158 11.31 -3.17 -5.42
CA ILE A 158 11.63 -4.12 -6.49
C ILE A 158 11.20 -5.54 -6.13
N PHE A 159 11.64 -6.05 -4.97
CA PHE A 159 11.34 -7.42 -4.55
C PHE A 159 9.90 -7.57 -4.04
N GLY A 160 9.27 -6.48 -3.57
CA GLY A 160 7.86 -6.46 -3.20
C GLY A 160 6.96 -6.63 -4.42
N PHE A 161 7.15 -5.82 -5.47
CA PHE A 161 6.39 -5.95 -6.71
C PHE A 161 6.69 -7.26 -7.43
N ALA A 162 7.98 -7.60 -7.61
CA ALA A 162 8.36 -8.83 -8.28
C ALA A 162 7.85 -10.08 -7.54
N GLY A 163 7.99 -10.13 -6.21
CA GLY A 163 7.49 -11.23 -5.41
C GLY A 163 5.98 -11.37 -5.47
N ALA A 164 5.24 -10.25 -5.41
CA ALA A 164 3.79 -10.28 -5.47
C ALA A 164 3.28 -10.82 -6.81
N LYS A 165 3.95 -10.46 -7.90
CA LYS A 165 3.61 -10.92 -9.24
C LYS A 165 3.92 -12.41 -9.46
N VAL A 166 5.09 -12.86 -9.00
CA VAL A 166 5.48 -14.26 -9.09
C VAL A 166 4.50 -15.15 -8.33
N PHE A 167 4.15 -14.79 -7.10
CA PHE A 167 3.22 -15.59 -6.30
C PHE A 167 1.81 -15.61 -6.87
N HIS A 168 1.32 -14.49 -7.41
CA HIS A 168 0.04 -14.47 -8.10
C HIS A 168 -0.02 -15.49 -9.25
N ASN A 169 1.03 -15.54 -10.07
CA ASN A 169 1.08 -16.47 -11.20
C ASN A 169 1.27 -17.93 -10.76
N LEU A 170 1.84 -18.16 -9.57
CA LEU A 170 1.92 -19.50 -8.96
C LEU A 170 0.57 -19.94 -8.38
N GLU A 171 -0.18 -19.01 -7.80
CA GLU A 171 -1.54 -19.26 -7.27
C GLU A 171 -2.55 -19.48 -8.39
N ASN A 172 -2.45 -18.70 -9.47
CA ASN A 172 -3.31 -18.76 -10.65
C ASN A 172 -2.58 -19.40 -11.84
N TRP A 173 -2.09 -20.63 -11.64
CA TRP A 173 -1.27 -21.34 -12.62
C TRP A 173 -1.98 -21.53 -13.96
N ASP A 174 -3.28 -21.85 -13.94
CA ASP A 174 -4.06 -22.07 -15.17
C ASP A 174 -4.18 -20.78 -16.01
N GLU A 175 -4.38 -19.63 -15.35
CA GLU A 175 -4.40 -18.31 -16.02
C GLU A 175 -3.02 -17.96 -16.59
N PHE A 176 -1.96 -18.25 -15.82
CA PHE A 176 -0.59 -17.99 -16.25
C PHE A 176 -0.19 -18.84 -17.46
N VAL A 177 -0.56 -20.12 -17.51
CA VAL A 177 -0.26 -21.00 -18.65
C VAL A 177 -1.02 -20.57 -19.91
N ALA A 178 -2.23 -20.01 -19.75
CA ALA A 178 -3.04 -19.53 -20.87
C ALA A 178 -2.45 -18.27 -21.54
N ASP A 179 -1.90 -17.33 -20.77
CA ASP A 179 -1.20 -16.16 -21.29
C ASP A 179 0.02 -15.78 -20.43
N PRO A 180 1.19 -16.41 -20.64
CA PRO A 180 2.36 -16.20 -19.80
C PRO A 180 2.93 -14.78 -19.87
N ILE A 181 2.89 -14.16 -21.05
CA ILE A 181 3.48 -12.83 -21.28
C ILE A 181 2.54 -11.76 -20.71
N GLY A 182 1.25 -11.81 -21.04
CA GLY A 182 0.27 -10.86 -20.50
C GLY A 182 0.15 -10.98 -18.98
N SER A 183 0.16 -12.20 -18.45
CA SER A 183 0.12 -12.43 -17.00
C SER A 183 1.36 -11.94 -16.27
N LEU A 184 2.54 -11.84 -16.90
CA LEU A 184 3.75 -11.27 -16.28
C LEU A 184 3.81 -9.75 -16.38
N VAL A 185 3.33 -9.18 -17.48
CA VAL A 185 3.42 -7.74 -17.77
C VAL A 185 2.26 -6.95 -17.15
N SER A 186 1.12 -7.59 -16.87
CA SER A 186 -0.04 -6.90 -16.31
C SER A 186 0.23 -6.31 -14.92
N PHE A 187 -0.25 -5.08 -14.67
CA PHE A 187 -0.19 -4.45 -13.34
C PHE A 187 -1.26 -4.98 -12.37
N SER A 188 -2.25 -5.72 -12.86
CA SER A 188 -3.24 -6.45 -12.05
C SER A 188 -2.70 -7.81 -11.60
N GLY A 189 -3.33 -8.42 -10.60
CA GLY A 189 -2.93 -9.73 -10.10
C GLY A 189 -1.63 -9.67 -9.30
N LEU A 190 -1.71 -9.16 -8.08
CA LEU A 190 -0.58 -9.03 -7.16
C LEU A 190 -0.93 -9.72 -5.84
N THR A 191 -0.23 -10.79 -5.51
CA THR A 191 -0.41 -11.49 -4.24
C THR A 191 0.42 -10.83 -3.15
N PHE A 192 -0.24 -10.28 -2.13
CA PHE A 192 0.42 -9.59 -1.03
C PHE A 192 1.53 -10.42 -0.34
N TYR A 193 1.27 -11.71 -0.08
CA TYR A 193 2.21 -12.58 0.63
C TYR A 193 3.53 -12.76 -0.11
N GLY A 194 3.48 -12.92 -1.44
CA GLY A 194 4.68 -13.04 -2.25
C GLY A 194 5.56 -11.79 -2.15
N GLY A 195 4.93 -10.61 -2.21
CA GLY A 195 5.65 -9.35 -2.08
C GLY A 195 6.30 -9.20 -0.71
N LEU A 196 5.56 -9.49 0.36
CA LEU A 196 6.07 -9.41 1.74
C LEU A 196 7.26 -10.36 1.96
N ILE A 197 7.15 -11.62 1.54
CA ILE A 197 8.17 -12.65 1.76
C ILE A 197 9.44 -12.32 0.98
N CYS A 198 9.33 -12.04 -0.32
CA CYS A 198 10.47 -11.75 -1.18
C CYS A 198 11.19 -10.47 -0.74
N ALA A 199 10.46 -9.40 -0.43
CA ALA A 199 11.04 -8.16 0.10
C ALA A 199 11.75 -8.38 1.44
N ALA A 200 11.12 -9.11 2.37
CA ALA A 200 11.73 -9.39 3.67
C ALA A 200 13.04 -10.18 3.54
N ILE A 201 13.07 -11.24 2.71
CA ILE A 201 14.27 -12.03 2.46
C ILE A 201 15.37 -11.15 1.87
N ALA A 202 15.06 -10.36 0.84
CA ALA A 202 16.03 -9.49 0.18
C ALA A 202 16.65 -8.49 1.18
N ILE A 203 15.82 -7.83 1.98
CA ILE A 203 16.26 -6.86 3.01
C ILE A 203 17.09 -7.54 4.10
N ILE A 204 16.70 -8.74 4.56
CA ILE A 204 17.46 -9.49 5.57
C ILE A 204 18.84 -9.89 5.03
N VAL A 205 18.91 -10.39 3.80
CA VAL A 205 20.19 -10.76 3.15
C VAL A 205 21.08 -9.52 2.99
N TYR A 206 20.52 -8.41 2.52
CA TYR A 206 21.24 -7.15 2.39
C TYR A 206 21.76 -6.64 3.74
N ALA A 207 20.90 -6.59 4.75
CA ALA A 207 21.25 -6.14 6.09
C ALA A 207 22.38 -6.99 6.70
N LYS A 208 22.33 -8.32 6.56
CA LYS A 208 23.42 -9.22 6.99
C LYS A 208 24.73 -8.91 6.27
N ARG A 209 24.72 -8.75 4.94
CA ARG A 209 25.91 -8.39 4.15
C ARG A 209 26.51 -7.05 4.57
N LYS A 210 25.66 -6.11 4.99
CA LYS A 210 26.07 -4.78 5.48
C LYS A 210 26.38 -4.72 6.98
N GLY A 211 26.29 -5.83 7.71
CA GLY A 211 26.59 -5.87 9.15
C GLY A 211 25.52 -5.19 10.02
N ILE A 212 24.32 -4.97 9.49
CA ILE A 212 23.20 -4.38 10.21
C ILE A 212 22.54 -5.49 11.04
N SER A 213 22.42 -5.29 12.35
CA SER A 213 21.76 -6.25 13.24
C SER A 213 20.28 -6.41 12.89
N ILE A 214 19.88 -7.62 12.47
CA ILE A 214 18.50 -7.90 12.04
C ILE A 214 17.48 -7.64 13.14
N ARG A 215 17.81 -7.91 14.40
CA ARG A 215 16.92 -7.66 15.54
C ARG A 215 16.64 -6.16 15.73
N HIS A 216 17.66 -5.33 15.58
CA HIS A 216 17.51 -3.88 15.70
C HIS A 216 16.87 -3.26 14.46
N LEU A 217 17.15 -3.80 13.28
CA LEU A 217 16.44 -3.44 12.06
C LEU A 217 14.95 -3.76 12.18
N ALA A 218 14.60 -4.96 12.64
CA ALA A 218 13.22 -5.38 12.89
C ALA A 218 12.52 -4.45 13.90
N ASP A 219 13.17 -4.09 15.02
CA ASP A 219 12.62 -3.12 15.98
C ASP A 219 12.26 -1.79 15.31
N THR A 220 13.10 -1.30 14.39
CA THR A 220 12.81 -0.06 13.64
C THR A 220 11.74 -0.26 12.57
N MET A 221 11.57 -1.48 12.09
CA MET A 221 10.61 -1.83 11.04
C MET A 221 9.18 -1.94 11.56
N GLY A 222 8.96 -2.39 12.79
CA GLY A 222 7.60 -2.49 13.36
C GLY A 222 6.81 -1.17 13.27
N PRO A 223 7.31 -0.06 13.85
CA PRO A 223 6.65 1.25 13.70
C PRO A 223 6.59 1.74 12.24
N THR A 224 7.61 1.44 11.44
CA THR A 224 7.68 1.83 10.03
C THR A 224 6.55 1.20 9.21
N LEU A 225 6.37 -0.12 9.36
CA LEU A 225 5.33 -0.89 8.67
C LEU A 225 3.93 -0.48 9.15
N MET A 226 3.75 -0.27 10.45
CA MET A 226 2.46 0.18 11.01
C MET A 226 2.03 1.53 10.44
N LEU A 227 2.94 2.50 10.33
CA LEU A 227 2.62 3.80 9.72
C LEU A 227 2.38 3.67 8.22
N ALA A 228 3.21 2.92 7.50
CA ALA A 228 3.05 2.71 6.07
C ALA A 228 1.69 2.07 5.74
N TYR A 229 1.26 1.09 6.54
CA TYR A 229 -0.05 0.46 6.41
C TYR A 229 -1.20 1.44 6.68
N ALA A 230 -1.10 2.28 7.73
CA ALA A 230 -2.08 3.32 8.00
C ALA A 230 -2.27 4.27 6.81
N ILE A 231 -1.15 4.72 6.19
CA ILE A 231 -1.21 5.61 5.02
C ILE A 231 -1.78 4.88 3.80
N GLY A 232 -1.43 3.61 3.59
CA GLY A 232 -2.01 2.78 2.53
C GLY A 232 -3.53 2.65 2.66
N ARG A 233 -4.04 2.48 3.90
CA ARG A 233 -5.46 2.38 4.19
C ARG A 233 -6.24 3.68 3.97
N ILE A 234 -5.58 4.84 4.09
CA ILE A 234 -6.15 6.12 3.60
C ILE A 234 -6.35 6.06 2.09
N GLY A 235 -5.38 5.51 1.35
CA GLY A 235 -5.49 5.27 -0.09
C GLY A 235 -6.71 4.42 -0.45
N CYS A 236 -6.90 3.29 0.24
CA CYS A 236 -8.08 2.42 0.08
C CYS A 236 -9.38 3.20 0.34
N GLN A 237 -9.44 3.96 1.44
CA GLN A 237 -10.62 4.75 1.80
C GLN A 237 -10.95 5.80 0.74
N VAL A 238 -9.96 6.53 0.21
CA VAL A 238 -10.18 7.63 -0.72
C VAL A 238 -10.53 7.14 -2.12
N ALA A 239 -9.95 6.01 -2.54
CA ALA A 239 -10.21 5.39 -3.84
C ALA A 239 -11.56 4.64 -3.86
N GLY A 240 -11.97 4.02 -2.75
CA GLY A 240 -13.08 3.08 -2.75
C GLY A 240 -12.72 1.82 -3.54
N ASP A 241 -11.67 1.12 -3.10
CA ASP A 241 -11.06 0.00 -3.81
C ASP A 241 -11.62 -1.39 -3.43
N GLY A 242 -12.77 -1.45 -2.75
CA GLY A 242 -13.39 -2.70 -2.34
C GLY A 242 -13.04 -3.14 -0.93
N ASP A 243 -12.16 -2.42 -0.22
CA ASP A 243 -11.73 -2.84 1.11
C ASP A 243 -12.73 -2.55 2.25
N TRP A 244 -14.02 -2.42 1.94
CA TRP A 244 -15.11 -2.13 2.88
C TRP A 244 -15.62 -3.37 3.65
N GLY A 245 -16.42 -3.10 4.68
CA GLY A 245 -17.02 -4.11 5.55
C GLY A 245 -18.37 -4.62 5.07
N VAL A 246 -19.03 -5.41 5.92
CA VAL A 246 -20.40 -5.87 5.69
C VAL A 246 -21.39 -4.69 5.64
N PRO A 247 -22.53 -4.84 4.94
CA PRO A 247 -23.65 -3.93 5.05
C PRO A 247 -24.10 -3.66 6.49
N ASN A 248 -24.36 -2.39 6.80
CA ASN A 248 -24.97 -1.98 8.06
C ASN A 248 -26.48 -1.88 7.93
N ALA A 249 -27.20 -2.88 8.47
CA ALA A 249 -28.66 -2.99 8.33
C ALA A 249 -29.47 -1.90 9.05
N ALA A 250 -28.82 -1.06 9.88
CA ALA A 250 -29.47 0.11 10.48
C ALA A 250 -29.70 1.25 9.47
N TYR A 251 -29.10 1.18 8.29
CA TYR A 251 -29.14 2.23 7.27
C TYR A 251 -29.48 1.70 5.89
N VAL A 252 -30.12 2.55 5.09
CA VAL A 252 -30.41 2.35 3.67
C VAL A 252 -30.04 3.60 2.88
N THR A 253 -29.91 3.45 1.57
CA THR A 253 -29.68 4.58 0.68
C THR A 253 -30.99 4.99 0.01
N ASP A 254 -31.28 6.29 -0.05
CA ASP A 254 -32.45 6.81 -0.77
C ASP A 254 -32.22 6.91 -2.29
N SER A 255 -33.22 7.42 -3.01
CA SER A 255 -33.15 7.61 -4.47
C SER A 255 -32.15 8.66 -4.93
N THR A 256 -31.57 9.44 -4.01
CA THR A 256 -30.53 10.46 -4.26
C THR A 256 -29.13 9.96 -3.93
N ALA A 257 -28.97 8.66 -3.62
CA ALA A 257 -27.73 8.07 -3.13
C ALA A 257 -27.29 8.56 -1.73
N THR A 258 -28.21 9.09 -0.93
CA THR A 258 -27.95 9.59 0.44
C THR A 258 -28.29 8.53 1.50
N VAL A 259 -27.44 8.42 2.53
CA VAL A 259 -27.63 7.44 3.62
C VAL A 259 -28.64 7.95 4.64
N GLN A 260 -29.63 7.12 4.97
CA GLN A 260 -30.65 7.38 5.99
C GLN A 260 -30.89 6.16 6.88
N LEU A 261 -31.50 6.37 8.05
CA LEU A 261 -31.88 5.28 8.94
C LEU A 261 -32.97 4.42 8.30
N ALA A 262 -32.77 3.10 8.33
CA ALA A 262 -33.73 2.15 7.78
C ALA A 262 -34.97 2.03 8.69
N LYS A 263 -36.16 2.09 8.09
CA LYS A 263 -37.40 1.66 8.77
C LYS A 263 -37.51 0.13 8.74
N PRO A 264 -38.36 -0.48 9.60
CA PRO A 264 -38.56 -1.92 9.60
C PRO A 264 -38.88 -2.46 8.19
N GLY A 265 -38.08 -3.43 7.71
CA GLY A 265 -38.24 -4.06 6.40
C GLY A 265 -37.59 -3.33 5.22
N GLU A 266 -37.19 -2.06 5.36
CA GLU A 266 -36.58 -1.29 4.25
C GLU A 266 -35.22 -1.86 3.84
N PHE A 267 -34.42 -2.38 4.79
CA PHE A 267 -33.14 -2.99 4.45
C PHE A 267 -33.32 -4.25 3.60
N GLN A 268 -34.24 -5.14 3.97
CA GLN A 268 -34.55 -6.35 3.20
C GLN A 268 -35.09 -5.98 1.81
N GLN A 269 -35.92 -4.93 1.72
CA GLN A 269 -36.40 -4.43 0.44
C GLN A 269 -35.24 -3.88 -0.41
N ALA A 270 -34.30 -3.14 0.17
CA ALA A 270 -33.11 -2.65 -0.52
C ALA A 270 -32.24 -3.81 -1.04
N VAL A 271 -32.09 -4.89 -0.26
CA VAL A 271 -31.39 -6.12 -0.68
C VAL A 271 -32.11 -6.77 -1.88
N GLN A 272 -33.44 -6.89 -1.83
CA GLN A 272 -34.23 -7.48 -2.93
C GLN A 272 -34.19 -6.62 -4.21
N ASN A 273 -34.23 -5.31 -4.08
CA ASN A 273 -34.16 -4.38 -5.21
C ASN A 273 -32.79 -4.38 -5.91
N ASN A 274 -31.72 -4.81 -5.21
CA ASN A 274 -30.35 -4.76 -5.70
C ASN A 274 -29.71 -6.16 -5.86
N THR A 275 -30.52 -7.17 -6.22
CA THR A 275 -30.07 -8.57 -6.35
C THR A 275 -28.90 -8.76 -7.31
N THR A 276 -28.82 -7.98 -8.40
CA THR A 276 -27.69 -8.02 -9.34
C THR A 276 -26.38 -7.65 -8.65
N TYR A 277 -26.37 -6.55 -7.89
CA TYR A 277 -25.20 -6.13 -7.11
C TYR A 277 -24.85 -7.18 -6.04
N ILE A 278 -25.83 -7.70 -5.31
CA ILE A 278 -25.60 -8.72 -4.28
C ILE A 278 -24.92 -9.97 -4.85
N ARG A 279 -25.37 -10.44 -6.03
CA ARG A 279 -24.76 -11.61 -6.69
C ARG A 279 -23.36 -11.31 -7.24
N GLN A 280 -23.07 -10.06 -7.59
CA GLN A 280 -21.71 -9.64 -7.98
C GLN A 280 -20.77 -9.59 -6.79
N GLU A 281 -21.23 -9.03 -5.66
CA GLU A 281 -20.42 -8.87 -4.44
C GLU A 281 -20.17 -10.21 -3.72
N PHE A 282 -21.21 -11.04 -3.56
CA PHE A 282 -21.16 -12.26 -2.73
C PHE A 282 -21.11 -13.56 -3.53
N GLY A 283 -21.14 -13.48 -4.86
CA GLY A 283 -21.14 -14.63 -5.76
C GLY A 283 -22.53 -15.09 -6.21
N ARG A 284 -22.59 -15.77 -7.37
CA ARG A 284 -23.86 -16.14 -8.04
C ARG A 284 -24.69 -17.17 -7.27
N GLU A 285 -24.05 -18.01 -6.45
CA GLU A 285 -24.71 -19.05 -5.66
C GLU A 285 -25.26 -18.54 -4.33
N PHE A 286 -24.98 -17.28 -3.99
CA PHE A 286 -25.37 -16.71 -2.71
C PHE A 286 -26.87 -16.43 -2.63
N LYS A 287 -27.51 -16.88 -1.53
CA LYS A 287 -28.93 -16.62 -1.28
C LYS A 287 -29.12 -15.20 -0.77
N VAL A 288 -29.89 -14.41 -1.52
CA VAL A 288 -30.20 -12.99 -1.23
C VAL A 288 -30.82 -12.79 0.15
N GLU A 289 -31.47 -13.81 0.70
CA GLU A 289 -32.05 -13.80 2.06
C GLU A 289 -31.00 -13.82 3.18
N ASN A 290 -29.77 -14.25 2.88
CA ASN A 290 -28.70 -14.46 3.87
C ASN A 290 -27.56 -13.45 3.76
N VAL A 291 -27.79 -12.26 3.17
CA VAL A 291 -26.74 -11.23 3.02
C VAL A 291 -26.14 -10.93 4.40
N PRO A 292 -24.81 -11.13 4.59
CA PRO A 292 -24.17 -10.89 5.86
C PRO A 292 -24.30 -9.40 6.17
N SER A 293 -24.93 -9.08 7.28
CA SER A 293 -25.18 -7.71 7.69
C SER A 293 -25.15 -7.59 9.20
N VAL A 294 -24.77 -6.42 9.68
CA VAL A 294 -24.78 -6.10 11.12
C VAL A 294 -25.70 -4.90 11.31
N ASN A 295 -26.63 -5.01 12.25
CA ASN A 295 -27.49 -3.89 12.61
C ASN A 295 -26.82 -3.07 13.71
N PHE A 296 -26.25 -1.92 13.35
CA PHE A 296 -25.61 -1.02 14.33
C PHE A 296 -25.94 0.44 14.04
N LYS A 297 -26.73 1.05 14.92
CA LYS A 297 -26.97 2.49 14.89
C LYS A 297 -25.80 3.22 15.55
N GLY A 298 -25.16 4.09 14.79
CA GLY A 298 -24.05 4.91 15.27
C GLY A 298 -24.48 5.90 16.35
N PRO A 299 -23.57 6.30 17.24
CA PRO A 299 -23.82 7.40 18.18
C PRO A 299 -24.21 8.68 17.47
N SER A 300 -25.18 9.43 17.99
CA SER A 300 -25.71 10.64 17.33
C SER A 300 -24.71 11.78 17.17
N PHE A 301 -23.63 11.79 17.95
CA PHE A 301 -22.57 12.79 17.86
C PHE A 301 -21.55 12.50 16.75
N LEU A 302 -21.55 11.28 16.18
CA LEU A 302 -20.64 10.91 15.11
C LEU A 302 -21.30 11.08 13.74
N PRO A 303 -20.54 11.50 12.71
CA PRO A 303 -21.02 11.48 11.35
C PRO A 303 -21.44 10.07 10.90
N VAL A 304 -22.58 9.95 10.21
CA VAL A 304 -23.12 8.66 9.75
C VAL A 304 -22.14 7.92 8.84
N TRP A 305 -21.38 8.63 8.01
CA TRP A 305 -20.40 8.04 7.10
C TRP A 305 -19.36 7.18 7.82
N MET A 306 -19.09 7.45 9.11
CA MET A 306 -18.15 6.65 9.90
C MET A 306 -18.66 5.24 10.16
N VAL A 307 -19.96 4.98 10.09
CA VAL A 307 -20.58 3.66 10.41
C VAL A 307 -21.42 3.09 9.28
N ALA A 308 -21.72 3.90 8.26
CA ALA A 308 -22.50 3.53 7.10
C ALA A 308 -22.11 4.44 5.93
N TYR A 309 -21.40 3.88 4.95
CA TYR A 309 -20.89 4.64 3.80
C TYR A 309 -21.18 3.93 2.49
N THR A 310 -21.45 4.70 1.44
CA THR A 310 -21.87 4.19 0.12
C THR A 310 -20.76 4.22 -0.92
N TYR A 311 -19.57 4.74 -0.60
CA TYR A 311 -18.43 4.84 -1.51
C TYR A 311 -18.84 5.35 -2.92
N PRO A 312 -19.42 6.56 -3.03
CA PRO A 312 -19.79 7.12 -4.32
C PRO A 312 -18.55 7.39 -5.16
N HIS A 313 -18.58 7.05 -6.44
CA HIS A 313 -17.45 7.15 -7.37
C HIS A 313 -16.28 6.20 -7.03
N ASN A 314 -16.59 5.00 -6.56
CA ASN A 314 -15.56 4.00 -6.24
C ASN A 314 -14.79 3.54 -7.49
N VAL A 315 -13.48 3.25 -7.33
CA VAL A 315 -12.61 2.86 -8.45
C VAL A 315 -13.00 1.54 -9.09
N ASN A 316 -13.61 0.62 -8.33
CA ASN A 316 -13.99 -0.70 -8.81
C ASN A 316 -15.30 -0.70 -9.62
N SER A 317 -15.98 0.45 -9.72
CA SER A 317 -17.30 0.56 -10.34
C SER A 317 -18.33 -0.43 -9.76
N MET A 318 -18.24 -0.74 -8.47
CA MET A 318 -19.17 -1.61 -7.76
C MET A 318 -20.44 -0.88 -7.37
N GLY A 319 -21.57 -1.61 -7.35
CA GLY A 319 -22.87 -1.11 -6.92
C GLY A 319 -23.79 -0.73 -8.07
N VAL A 320 -24.54 0.36 -7.90
CA VAL A 320 -25.52 0.87 -8.88
C VAL A 320 -25.14 2.28 -9.34
N LYS A 321 -25.66 2.69 -10.50
CA LYS A 321 -25.34 3.98 -11.11
C LYS A 321 -25.83 5.15 -10.23
N LEU A 322 -24.97 6.13 -9.99
CA LEU A 322 -25.32 7.38 -9.32
C LEU A 322 -26.37 8.16 -10.14
N PRO A 323 -27.42 8.69 -9.49
CA PRO A 323 -28.34 9.62 -10.13
C PRO A 323 -27.60 10.86 -10.65
N GLY A 324 -27.82 11.20 -11.92
CA GLY A 324 -27.22 12.41 -12.54
C GLY A 324 -25.73 12.32 -12.84
N CYS A 325 -25.12 11.13 -12.81
CA CYS A 325 -23.73 10.94 -13.21
C CYS A 325 -23.63 10.55 -14.70
N ASP A 326 -23.16 11.50 -15.52
CA ASP A 326 -22.99 11.36 -16.97
C ASP A 326 -21.53 11.09 -17.39
N GLN A 327 -20.65 10.80 -16.42
CA GLN A 327 -19.25 10.49 -16.70
C GLN A 327 -19.10 9.05 -17.21
N PRO A 328 -18.09 8.78 -18.06
CA PRO A 328 -17.88 7.45 -18.63
C PRO A 328 -17.41 6.41 -17.59
N GLU A 329 -16.70 6.85 -16.54
CA GLU A 329 -16.16 5.99 -15.49
C GLU A 329 -16.50 6.53 -14.10
N HIS A 330 -16.39 5.67 -13.08
CA HIS A 330 -16.60 6.02 -11.67
C HIS A 330 -17.99 6.63 -11.39
N CYS A 331 -19.04 6.17 -12.06
CA CYS A 331 -20.42 6.61 -11.80
C CYS A 331 -21.22 5.67 -10.90
N ASN A 332 -20.58 4.84 -10.07
CA ASN A 332 -21.28 3.86 -9.23
C ASN A 332 -21.13 4.14 -7.73
N TYR A 333 -22.14 3.73 -6.96
CA TYR A 333 -22.17 3.74 -5.50
C TYR A 333 -22.78 2.44 -4.96
N LEU A 334 -22.46 2.10 -3.72
CA LEU A 334 -23.01 0.93 -3.04
C LEU A 334 -24.45 1.20 -2.57
N PRO A 335 -25.46 0.45 -3.08
CA PRO A 335 -26.84 0.68 -2.70
C PRO A 335 -27.12 0.32 -1.23
N LEU A 336 -26.32 -0.58 -0.66
CA LEU A 336 -26.33 -0.92 0.76
C LEU A 336 -25.15 -0.24 1.44
N PRO A 337 -25.39 0.69 2.40
CA PRO A 337 -24.31 1.31 3.14
C PRO A 337 -23.52 0.28 3.94
N VAL A 338 -22.19 0.34 3.84
CA VAL A 338 -21.25 -0.59 4.47
C VAL A 338 -20.43 0.09 5.56
N PHE A 339 -19.84 -0.69 6.46
CA PHE A 339 -18.86 -0.15 7.40
C PHE A 339 -17.57 0.24 6.66
N PRO A 340 -17.04 1.46 6.86
CA PRO A 340 -15.81 1.90 6.21
C PRO A 340 -14.57 1.33 6.91
N THR A 341 -14.32 0.02 6.74
CA THR A 341 -13.18 -0.66 7.36
C THR A 341 -11.81 -0.05 7.07
N PRO A 342 -11.51 0.51 5.87
CA PRO A 342 -10.22 1.17 5.65
C PRO A 342 -10.02 2.40 6.54
N PHE A 343 -11.10 3.13 6.86
CA PHE A 343 -11.06 4.22 7.84
C PHE A 343 -10.75 3.69 9.25
N TYR A 344 -11.40 2.60 9.67
CA TYR A 344 -11.12 1.98 10.97
C TYR A 344 -9.69 1.48 11.09
N GLU A 345 -9.20 0.77 10.07
CA GLU A 345 -7.81 0.30 9.98
C GLU A 345 -6.83 1.48 10.05
N THR A 346 -7.11 2.58 9.35
CA THR A 346 -6.29 3.80 9.41
C THR A 346 -6.18 4.32 10.86
N VAL A 347 -7.32 4.52 11.52
CA VAL A 347 -7.36 5.07 12.89
C VAL A 347 -6.65 4.12 13.86
N MET A 348 -6.95 2.83 13.79
CA MET A 348 -6.33 1.82 14.65
C MET A 348 -4.83 1.76 14.42
N CYS A 349 -4.35 1.74 13.18
CA CYS A 349 -2.93 1.66 12.88
C CYS A 349 -2.17 2.93 13.31
N LEU A 350 -2.77 4.13 13.23
CA LEU A 350 -2.17 5.33 13.79
C LEU A 350 -2.07 5.29 15.32
N LEU A 351 -3.09 4.76 16.01
CA LEU A 351 -3.05 4.54 17.46
C LEU A 351 -1.98 3.52 17.84
N LEU A 352 -1.93 2.38 17.14
CA LEU A 352 -0.92 1.33 17.34
C LEU A 352 0.49 1.83 17.03
N PHE A 353 0.66 2.65 16.00
CA PHE A 353 1.91 3.34 15.72
C PHE A 353 2.33 4.22 16.90
N GLY A 354 1.40 5.02 17.47
CA GLY A 354 1.63 5.79 18.69
C GLY A 354 2.05 4.92 19.88
N ILE A 355 1.38 3.77 20.09
CA ILE A 355 1.73 2.78 21.12
C ILE A 355 3.14 2.24 20.90
N LEU A 356 3.52 1.89 19.67
CA LEU A 356 4.87 1.42 19.35
C LEU A 356 5.92 2.52 19.55
N LEU A 357 5.62 3.78 19.19
CA LEU A 357 6.50 4.92 19.43
C LEU A 357 6.71 5.21 20.92
N PHE A 358 5.70 4.94 21.75
CA PHE A 358 5.77 5.04 23.20
C PHE A 358 6.53 3.85 23.81
N ALA A 359 6.25 2.63 23.34
CA ALA A 359 6.86 1.39 23.80
C ALA A 359 8.36 1.31 23.48
N ARG A 360 8.83 1.90 22.35
CA ARG A 360 10.25 1.91 21.96
C ARG A 360 11.21 2.56 22.99
N GLY A 361 10.66 3.37 23.90
CA GLY A 361 11.40 3.94 25.03
C GLY A 361 11.65 2.92 26.15
N ARG A 362 10.67 2.05 26.39
CA ARG A 362 10.60 1.10 27.51
C ARG A 362 11.14 -0.27 27.17
N ILE A 363 10.90 -0.77 25.95
CA ILE A 363 11.36 -2.08 25.51
C ILE A 363 12.84 -1.99 25.12
N LYS A 364 13.71 -2.60 25.93
CA LYS A 364 15.17 -2.67 25.68
C LYS A 364 15.61 -3.97 25.01
N LEU A 365 14.77 -5.00 25.06
CA LEU A 365 15.05 -6.30 24.44
C LEU A 365 15.19 -6.14 22.92
N ALA A 366 16.32 -6.60 22.36
CA ALA A 366 16.56 -6.56 20.92
C ALA A 366 15.55 -7.43 20.16
N GLY A 367 14.78 -6.82 19.26
CA GLY A 367 13.68 -7.48 18.54
C GLY A 367 12.35 -7.46 19.31
N GLY A 368 12.34 -7.00 20.57
CA GLY A 368 11.14 -6.98 21.39
C GLY A 368 10.08 -6.00 20.90
N LEU A 369 10.48 -4.89 20.26
CA LEU A 369 9.53 -3.94 19.70
C LEU A 369 8.86 -4.50 18.45
N PHE A 370 9.59 -5.27 17.66
CA PHE A 370 9.01 -5.99 16.52
C PHE A 370 8.05 -7.10 16.97
N CYS A 371 8.37 -7.80 18.06
CA CYS A 371 7.45 -8.80 18.64
C CYS A 371 6.14 -8.14 19.08
N LEU A 372 6.19 -6.98 19.73
CA LEU A 372 5.00 -6.20 20.07
C LEU A 372 4.23 -5.79 18.81
N TYR A 373 4.91 -5.34 17.76
CA TYR A 373 4.28 -5.04 16.47
C TYR A 373 3.53 -6.25 15.90
N LEU A 374 4.12 -7.46 15.91
CA LEU A 374 3.46 -8.67 15.41
C LEU A 374 2.17 -8.98 16.17
N VAL A 375 2.20 -8.86 17.51
CA VAL A 375 1.02 -9.05 18.36
C VAL A 375 -0.04 -8.01 18.07
N LEU A 376 0.31 -6.73 18.06
CA LEU A 376 -0.64 -5.65 17.82
C LEU A 376 -1.26 -5.73 16.42
N ASN A 377 -0.44 -6.01 15.39
CA ASN A 377 -0.89 -6.15 14.01
C ASN A 377 -1.78 -7.39 13.82
N GLY A 378 -1.47 -8.50 14.50
CA GLY A 378 -2.33 -9.68 14.49
C GLY A 378 -3.68 -9.40 15.17
N LEU A 379 -3.69 -8.74 16.32
CA LEU A 379 -4.95 -8.38 17.01
C LEU A 379 -5.80 -7.42 16.18
N GLU A 380 -5.20 -6.37 15.63
CA GLU A 380 -5.82 -5.41 14.70
C GLU A 380 -6.54 -6.15 13.58
N ARG A 381 -5.80 -7.02 12.88
CA ARG A 381 -6.34 -7.75 11.74
C ARG A 381 -7.47 -8.70 12.13
N PHE A 382 -7.33 -9.39 13.26
CA PHE A 382 -8.35 -10.31 13.77
C PHE A 382 -9.68 -9.60 14.04
N PHE A 383 -9.66 -8.40 14.63
CA PHE A 383 -10.89 -7.67 14.95
C PHE A 383 -11.54 -7.03 13.72
N ILE A 384 -10.75 -6.47 12.80
CA ILE A 384 -11.28 -5.89 11.55
C ILE A 384 -11.94 -6.97 10.69
N GLU A 385 -11.36 -8.16 10.66
CA GLU A 385 -11.86 -9.29 9.89
C GLU A 385 -13.28 -9.71 10.30
N LYS A 386 -13.69 -9.50 11.55
CA LYS A 386 -15.06 -9.74 12.01
C LYS A 386 -16.09 -8.81 11.36
N ILE A 387 -15.66 -7.67 10.85
CA ILE A 387 -16.49 -6.66 10.17
C ILE A 387 -16.39 -6.81 8.65
N ARG A 388 -15.35 -7.48 8.13
CA ARG A 388 -15.13 -7.63 6.69
C ARG A 388 -15.97 -8.74 6.06
N VAL A 389 -16.19 -8.60 4.76
CA VAL A 389 -16.76 -9.64 3.90
C VAL A 389 -15.60 -10.45 3.34
N ASN A 390 -15.28 -11.59 3.96
CA ASN A 390 -14.25 -12.49 3.47
C ASN A 390 -14.74 -13.94 3.49
N THR A 391 -14.21 -14.74 2.58
CA THR A 391 -14.56 -16.15 2.44
C THR A 391 -14.10 -16.94 3.66
N LYS A 392 -15.01 -17.72 4.24
CA LYS A 392 -14.73 -18.61 5.37
C LYS A 392 -14.35 -20.00 4.84
N TYR A 393 -13.41 -20.66 5.51
CA TYR A 393 -13.12 -22.07 5.21
C TYR A 393 -14.21 -22.96 5.81
N GLU A 394 -15.15 -23.42 5.00
CA GLU A 394 -16.29 -24.22 5.46
C GLU A 394 -15.86 -25.60 6.02
N ASP A 395 -14.71 -26.10 5.60
CA ASP A 395 -14.17 -27.42 5.97
C ASP A 395 -13.47 -27.47 7.34
N LEU A 396 -13.25 -26.31 7.99
CA LEU A 396 -12.57 -26.23 9.29
C LEU A 396 -13.56 -25.99 10.44
N PRO A 397 -13.29 -26.54 11.65
CA PRO A 397 -14.09 -26.23 12.82
C PRO A 397 -14.06 -24.72 13.08
N PHE A 398 -15.23 -24.14 13.37
CA PHE A 398 -15.47 -22.70 13.56
C PHE A 398 -15.38 -21.82 12.30
N GLN A 399 -15.15 -22.42 11.12
CA GLN A 399 -15.14 -21.76 9.82
C GLN A 399 -14.34 -20.43 9.78
N PRO A 400 -13.04 -20.43 10.17
CA PRO A 400 -12.24 -19.22 10.21
C PRO A 400 -11.93 -18.71 8.80
N THR A 401 -11.67 -17.42 8.66
CA THR A 401 -11.13 -16.86 7.41
C THR A 401 -9.61 -17.05 7.34
N GLN A 402 -9.03 -16.96 6.13
CA GLN A 402 -7.58 -17.00 5.94
C GLN A 402 -6.87 -15.90 6.75
N ALA A 403 -7.45 -14.70 6.80
CA ALA A 403 -6.91 -13.59 7.56
C ALA A 403 -6.94 -13.84 9.08
N GLU A 404 -7.98 -14.49 9.61
CA GLU A 404 -8.05 -14.89 11.02
C GLU A 404 -6.92 -15.85 11.40
N LEU A 405 -6.68 -16.89 10.59
CA LEU A 405 -5.62 -17.86 10.86
C LEU A 405 -4.23 -17.21 10.86
N ILE A 406 -3.97 -16.34 9.87
CA ILE A 406 -2.70 -15.62 9.76
C ILE A 406 -2.54 -14.65 10.92
N SER A 407 -3.61 -13.94 11.29
CA SER A 407 -3.59 -12.99 12.39
C SER A 407 -3.26 -13.66 13.73
N LEU A 408 -3.84 -14.83 14.01
CA LEU A 408 -3.52 -15.64 15.17
C LEU A 408 -2.08 -16.15 15.13
N GLY A 409 -1.62 -16.59 13.96
CA GLY A 409 -0.23 -16.98 13.72
C GLY A 409 0.76 -15.86 14.03
N LEU A 410 0.46 -14.61 13.64
CA LEU A 410 1.29 -13.44 13.96
C LEU A 410 1.34 -13.17 15.47
N VAL A 411 0.20 -13.28 16.16
CA VAL A 411 0.15 -13.11 17.62
C VAL A 411 1.01 -14.15 18.33
N ILE A 412 0.82 -15.43 18.00
CA ILE A 412 1.57 -16.55 18.59
C ILE A 412 3.07 -16.38 18.29
N LEU A 413 3.43 -16.09 17.05
CA LEU A 413 4.81 -15.87 16.64
C LEU A 413 5.45 -14.70 17.42
N GLY A 414 4.75 -13.58 17.56
CA GLY A 414 5.23 -12.44 18.34
C GLY A 414 5.49 -12.80 19.80
N ILE A 415 4.58 -13.54 20.44
CA ILE A 415 4.72 -13.99 21.83
C ILE A 415 5.91 -14.96 21.97
N VAL A 416 5.99 -15.97 21.11
CA VAL A 416 7.07 -16.98 21.14
C VAL A 416 8.43 -16.32 20.93
N LEU A 417 8.56 -15.47 19.90
CA LEU A 417 9.82 -14.76 19.62
C LEU A 417 10.24 -13.86 20.78
N TYR A 418 9.30 -13.21 21.45
CA TYR A 418 9.58 -12.40 22.62
C TYR A 418 10.17 -13.24 23.77
N PHE A 419 9.54 -14.37 24.11
CA PHE A 419 10.04 -15.24 25.18
C PHE A 419 11.37 -15.91 24.85
N VAL A 420 11.57 -16.33 23.59
CA VAL A 420 12.85 -16.86 23.11
C VAL A 420 13.96 -15.81 23.20
N ALA A 421 13.68 -14.58 22.74
CA ALA A 421 14.64 -13.48 22.83
C ALA A 421 14.96 -13.13 24.28
N LYS A 422 13.96 -13.13 25.17
CA LYS A 422 14.12 -12.89 26.60
C LYS A 422 15.02 -13.94 27.26
N ARG A 423 14.73 -15.23 27.06
CA ARG A 423 15.54 -16.34 27.60
C ARG A 423 17.00 -16.25 27.15
N LYS A 424 17.23 -15.96 25.86
CA LYS A 424 18.59 -15.80 25.32
C LYS A 424 19.32 -14.59 25.90
N ALA A 425 18.61 -13.51 26.18
CA ALA A 425 19.19 -12.32 26.81
C ALA A 425 19.53 -12.56 28.28
N GLU A 426 18.74 -13.36 28.99
CA GLU A 426 19.01 -13.77 30.38
C GLU A 426 20.17 -14.75 30.47
N SER A 427 20.31 -15.70 29.53
CA SER A 427 21.41 -16.67 29.50
C SER A 427 22.77 -16.10 29.06
N SER A 428 22.78 -14.88 28.52
CA SER A 428 24.01 -14.20 28.06
C SER A 428 24.53 -13.17 29.06
N LYS A 429 23.85 -13.00 30.19
CA LYS A 429 24.31 -12.25 31.37
C LYS A 429 24.92 -13.25 32.34
#